data_AF-A0A4Q2YQ02-F1
#
_entry.id   AF-A0A4Q2YQ02-F1
#
_cell.length_a   1.000
_cell.length_b   1.000
_cell.length_c   1.000
_cell.angle_alpha   90.00
_cell.angle_beta   90.00
_cell.angle_gamma   90.00
#
_symmetry.space_group_name_H-M   'P 1'
#
loop_
_entity.id
_entity.type
_entity.pdbx_description
1 polymer ?
#
loop_
_entity_poly.entity_id
_entity_poly.type
_entity_poly.pdbx_seq_one_letter_code
_entity_poly.pdbx_strand_id
1 'polypeptide(L)'
;MKESAQMAPDLSTLQRELRVYKGLVEVSALINGITQSSDLLPAILDVARRVLGAEAASLFLVNEQGELELSAARGGYGGTGEIRITVPRGKGIAGWVLATGKPLLVQDAYSDP
;
A
#
# COMPACT_ATOMS: atom_id res chain seq x y z
N MET A 1 -23.59 -29.85 29.48
CA MET A 1 -24.03 -28.46 29.27
C MET A 1 -22.87 -27.51 29.54
N LYS A 2 -22.13 -27.10 28.51
CA LYS A 2 -21.34 -25.86 28.48
C LYS A 2 -21.64 -25.22 27.13
N GLU A 3 -22.82 -24.60 27.09
CA GLU A 3 -23.29 -23.82 25.95
C GLU A 3 -22.63 -22.44 25.96
N SER A 4 -22.06 -22.10 24.80
CA SER A 4 -22.31 -20.82 24.15
C SER A 4 -21.70 -19.57 24.79
N ALA A 5 -20.38 -19.42 24.66
CA ALA A 5 -19.75 -18.10 24.53
C ALA A 5 -19.32 -17.89 23.07
N GLN A 6 -20.31 -17.80 22.17
CA GLN A 6 -20.11 -17.21 20.84
C GLN A 6 -19.94 -15.70 21.05
N MET A 7 -18.68 -15.30 21.10
CA MET A 7 -18.22 -13.92 21.25
C MET A 7 -18.66 -13.14 20.02
N ALA A 8 -19.58 -12.17 20.18
CA ALA A 8 -19.92 -11.24 19.13
C ALA A 8 -18.63 -10.56 18.60
N PRO A 9 -18.48 -10.37 17.28
CA PRO A 9 -17.30 -9.70 16.75
C PRO A 9 -17.19 -8.31 17.38
N ASP A 10 -16.01 -8.00 17.91
CA ASP A 10 -15.68 -6.69 18.45
C ASP A 10 -16.01 -5.62 17.39
N LEU A 11 -16.82 -4.62 17.76
CA LEU A 11 -17.24 -3.53 16.88
C LEU A 11 -16.05 -2.84 16.20
N SER A 12 -14.89 -2.78 16.86
CA SER A 12 -13.66 -2.22 16.29
C SER A 12 -13.15 -3.03 15.09
N THR A 13 -13.24 -4.36 15.19
CA THR A 13 -12.80 -5.29 14.15
C THR A 13 -13.75 -5.22 12.96
N LEU A 14 -15.06 -5.23 13.21
CA LEU A 14 -16.06 -5.07 12.17
C LEU A 14 -15.93 -3.74 11.42
N GLN A 15 -15.68 -2.65 12.16
CA GLN A 15 -15.42 -1.34 11.55
C GLN A 15 -14.16 -1.33 10.69
N ARG A 16 -13.10 -2.02 11.11
CA ARG A 16 -11.86 -2.15 10.33
C ARG A 16 -12.12 -2.94 9.05
N GLU A 17 -12.77 -4.09 9.13
CA GLU A 17 -13.12 -4.91 7.97
C GLU A 17 -13.99 -4.13 6.99
N LEU A 18 -14.99 -3.41 7.48
CA LEU A 18 -15.85 -2.58 6.64
C LEU A 18 -15.08 -1.46 5.93
N ARG A 19 -14.12 -0.83 6.61
CA ARG A 19 -13.23 0.17 5.97
C ARG A 19 -12.43 -0.44 4.83
N VAL A 20 -11.84 -1.61 5.05
CA VAL A 20 -11.05 -2.33 4.03
C VAL A 20 -11.94 -2.71 2.85
N TYR A 21 -13.12 -3.26 3.11
CA TYR A 21 -14.07 -3.67 2.06
C TYR A 21 -14.51 -2.47 1.20
N LYS A 22 -14.89 -1.35 1.84
CA LYS A 22 -15.25 -0.13 1.11
C LYS A 22 -14.10 0.40 0.25
N GLY A 23 -12.88 0.37 0.78
CA GLY A 23 -11.68 0.74 0.04
C GLY A 23 -11.46 -0.11 -1.21
N LEU A 24 -11.69 -1.43 -1.11
CA LEU A 24 -11.57 -2.34 -2.24
C LEU A 24 -12.59 -2.04 -3.34
N VAL A 25 -13.84 -1.75 -2.97
CA VAL A 25 -14.89 -1.36 -3.91
C VAL A 25 -14.54 -0.05 -4.62
N GLU A 26 -14.03 0.94 -3.88
CA GLU A 26 -13.59 2.22 -4.43
C GLU A 26 -12.43 2.06 -5.41
N VAL A 27 -11.42 1.26 -5.07
CA VAL A 27 -10.32 0.92 -5.98
C VAL A 27 -10.84 0.24 -7.25
N SER A 28 -11.77 -0.71 -7.13
CA SER A 28 -12.37 -1.37 -8.29
C SER A 28 -13.11 -0.38 -9.20
N ALA A 29 -13.82 0.58 -8.63
CA ALA A 29 -14.48 1.63 -9.40
C ALA A 29 -13.47 2.55 -10.11
N LEU A 30 -12.38 2.92 -9.45
CA LEU A 30 -11.31 3.75 -10.05
C LEU A 30 -10.66 3.06 -11.25
N ILE A 31 -10.34 1.77 -11.12
CA ILE A 31 -9.75 0.96 -12.21
C ILE A 31 -10.67 0.93 -13.44
N ASN A 32 -11.99 0.84 -13.23
CA ASN A 32 -12.96 0.80 -14.33
C ASN A 32 -13.29 2.17 -14.91
N GLY A 33 -13.07 3.26 -14.16
CA GLY A 33 -13.53 4.61 -14.51
C GLY A 33 -12.46 5.55 -15.06
N ILE A 34 -11.19 5.35 -14.72
CA ILE A 34 -10.10 6.23 -15.17
C ILE A 34 -9.51 5.72 -16.50
N THR A 35 -9.62 6.53 -17.55
CA THR A 35 -9.10 6.23 -18.89
C THR A 35 -7.65 6.68 -19.10
N GLN A 36 -7.12 7.57 -18.25
CA GLN A 36 -5.71 8.01 -18.29
C GLN A 36 -4.86 7.31 -17.22
N SER A 37 -3.84 6.59 -17.66
CA SER A 37 -2.99 5.76 -16.79
C SER A 37 -2.23 6.55 -15.72
N SER A 38 -1.91 7.83 -15.97
CA SER A 38 -1.11 8.67 -15.07
C SER A 38 -1.80 8.97 -13.73
N ASP A 39 -3.13 9.04 -13.72
CA ASP A 39 -3.88 9.47 -12.53
C ASP A 39 -4.42 8.29 -11.72
N LEU A 40 -4.44 7.09 -12.31
CA LEU A 40 -4.99 5.90 -11.70
C LEU A 40 -4.16 5.43 -10.50
N LEU A 41 -2.85 5.22 -10.68
CA LEU A 41 -1.97 4.70 -9.62
C LEU A 41 -1.90 5.65 -8.42
N PRO A 42 -1.77 6.98 -8.61
CA PRO A 42 -1.83 7.91 -7.50
C PRO A 42 -3.18 7.90 -6.76
N ALA A 43 -4.31 7.76 -7.46
CA ALA A 43 -5.64 7.66 -6.84
C ALA A 43 -5.80 6.36 -6.02
N ILE A 44 -5.37 5.22 -6.56
CA ILE A 44 -5.36 3.94 -5.83
C ILE A 44 -4.50 4.03 -4.58
N LEU A 45 -3.32 4.65 -4.69
CA LEU A 45 -2.38 4.82 -3.58
C LEU A 45 -2.98 5.68 -2.46
N ASP A 46 -3.72 6.74 -2.80
CA ASP A 46 -4.45 7.56 -1.83
C ASP A 46 -5.51 6.77 -1.07
N VAL A 47 -6.27 5.92 -1.76
CA VAL A 47 -7.26 5.04 -1.10
C VAL A 47 -6.56 4.07 -0.15
N ALA A 48 -5.51 3.39 -0.62
CA ALA A 48 -4.75 2.44 0.21
C ALA A 48 -4.17 3.10 1.46
N ARG A 49 -3.55 4.27 1.31
CA ARG A 49 -2.99 5.06 2.42
C ARG A 49 -4.05 5.39 3.47
N ARG A 50 -5.21 5.90 3.03
CA ARG A 50 -6.34 6.25 3.91
C ARG A 50 -6.92 5.03 4.63
N VAL A 51 -7.14 3.93 3.92
CA VAL A 51 -7.71 2.70 4.46
C VAL A 51 -6.81 2.07 5.52
N LEU A 52 -5.50 2.10 5.29
CA LEU A 52 -4.49 1.56 6.20
C LEU A 52 -4.13 2.54 7.33
N GLY A 53 -4.58 3.80 7.27
CA GLY A 53 -4.24 4.83 8.25
C GLY A 53 -2.75 5.21 8.23
N ALA A 54 -2.10 5.09 7.07
CA ALA A 54 -0.68 5.39 6.92
C ALA A 54 -0.43 6.90 6.73
N GLU A 55 0.67 7.40 7.30
CA GLU A 55 1.10 8.79 7.11
C GLU A 55 1.50 9.04 5.65
N ALA A 56 2.37 8.18 5.12
CA ALA A 56 2.86 8.21 3.75
C ALA A 56 2.69 6.85 3.06
N ALA A 57 2.65 6.86 1.73
CA ALA A 57 2.66 5.66 0.90
C ALA A 57 3.36 5.92 -0.43
N SER A 58 4.01 4.90 -0.96
CA SER A 58 4.67 4.92 -2.27
C SER A 58 4.34 3.65 -3.05
N LEU A 59 4.17 3.77 -4.37
CA LEU A 59 3.92 2.67 -5.29
C LEU A 59 5.05 2.63 -6.31
N PHE A 60 5.66 1.46 -6.44
CA PHE A 60 6.73 1.18 -7.38
C PHE A 60 6.26 0.22 -8.46
N LEU A 61 6.75 0.41 -9.68
CA LEU A 61 6.57 -0.53 -10.79
C LEU A 61 7.92 -1.16 -11.15
N VAL A 62 7.89 -2.37 -11.68
CA VAL A 62 9.11 -3.01 -12.18
C VAL A 62 9.39 -2.48 -13.59
N ASN A 63 10.59 -1.94 -13.79
CA ASN A 63 11.05 -1.47 -15.10
C ASN A 63 11.61 -2.63 -15.96
N GLU A 64 12.03 -2.32 -17.18
CA GLU A 64 12.57 -3.31 -18.13
C GLU A 64 13.86 -3.99 -17.63
N GLN A 65 14.61 -3.32 -16.75
CA GLN A 65 15.83 -3.84 -16.13
C GLN A 65 15.55 -4.76 -14.93
N GLY A 66 14.28 -4.94 -14.56
CA GLY A 66 13.88 -5.76 -13.42
C GLY A 66 14.09 -5.08 -12.06
N GLU A 67 14.18 -3.76 -12.05
CA GLU A 67 14.33 -2.92 -10.85
C GLU A 67 13.04 -2.17 -10.54
N LEU A 68 12.89 -1.70 -9.30
CA LEU A 68 11.73 -0.90 -8.91
C LEU A 68 11.95 0.56 -9.29
N GLU A 69 10.98 1.16 -9.98
CA GLU A 69 10.90 2.58 -10.28
C GLU A 69 9.68 3.18 -9.56
N LEU A 70 9.89 4.30 -8.86
CA LEU A 70 8.81 5.00 -8.16
C LEU A 70 7.81 5.56 -9.17
N SER A 71 6.57 5.08 -9.10
CA SER A 71 5.50 5.49 -10.00
C SER A 71 4.52 6.47 -9.35
N ALA A 72 4.29 6.36 -8.04
CA ALA A 72 3.47 7.31 -7.28
C ALA A 72 3.91 7.41 -5.82
N ALA A 73 3.75 8.58 -5.20
CA ALA A 73 3.98 8.80 -3.77
C ALA A 73 2.94 9.76 -3.18
N ARG A 74 2.63 9.59 -1.90
CA ARG A 74 1.66 10.36 -1.11
C ARG A 74 2.12 10.51 0.34
N GLY A 75 1.82 11.66 0.96
CA GLY A 75 2.00 11.87 2.41
C GLY A 75 3.43 12.13 2.90
N GLY A 76 4.39 12.43 2.03
CA GLY A 76 5.75 12.85 2.39
C GLY A 76 5.99 14.36 2.29
N TYR A 77 7.12 14.85 2.82
CA TYR A 77 7.57 16.24 2.69
C TYR A 77 7.52 16.69 1.23
N GLY A 78 6.78 17.78 1.00
CA GLY A 78 6.56 18.37 -0.31
C GLY A 78 7.87 18.78 -0.98
N GLY A 79 8.31 17.98 -1.95
CA GLY A 79 9.17 18.44 -3.02
C GLY A 79 8.34 18.46 -4.29
N THR A 80 8.08 19.63 -4.85
CA THR A 80 7.40 19.85 -6.13
C THR A 80 8.24 19.39 -7.34
N GLY A 81 9.18 18.47 -7.15
CA GLY A 81 10.05 17.93 -8.18
C GLY A 81 9.66 16.49 -8.52
N GLU A 82 9.89 16.08 -9.76
CA GLU A 82 9.86 14.67 -10.15
C GLU A 82 10.94 13.92 -9.38
N ILE A 83 10.58 13.37 -8.22
CA ILE A 83 11.45 12.48 -7.45
C ILE A 83 11.56 11.17 -8.24
N ARG A 84 12.70 10.94 -8.88
CA ARG A 84 13.03 9.66 -9.51
C ARG A 84 13.79 8.82 -8.51
N ILE A 85 13.16 7.73 -8.05
CA ILE A 85 13.80 6.74 -7.18
C ILE A 85 13.78 5.40 -7.91
N THR A 86 14.96 4.81 -8.02
CA THR A 86 15.15 3.44 -8.51
C THR A 86 15.74 2.60 -7.39
N VAL A 87 15.16 1.41 -7.15
CA VAL A 87 15.61 0.47 -6.13
C VAL A 87 15.95 -0.87 -6.80
N PRO A 88 17.22 -1.30 -6.77
CA PRO A 88 17.61 -2.59 -7.32
C PRO A 88 16.97 -3.77 -6.58
N ARG A 89 16.79 -4.88 -7.30
CA ARG A 89 16.30 -6.14 -6.69
C ARG A 89 17.21 -6.57 -5.53
N GLY A 90 16.60 -6.89 -4.40
CA GLY A 90 17.29 -7.32 -3.17
C GLY A 90 17.93 -6.20 -2.35
N LYS A 91 17.74 -4.92 -2.72
CA LYS A 91 18.28 -3.77 -1.97
C LYS A 91 17.21 -3.05 -1.16
N GLY A 92 17.49 -2.86 0.13
CA GLY A 92 16.54 -2.27 1.08
C GLY A 92 15.23 -3.05 1.19
N ILE A 93 14.26 -2.49 1.93
CA ILE A 93 12.97 -3.14 2.19
C ILE A 93 12.22 -3.44 0.89
N ALA A 94 12.05 -2.45 0.02
CA ALA A 94 11.28 -2.61 -1.23
C ALA A 94 11.96 -3.60 -2.19
N GLY A 95 13.29 -3.51 -2.37
CA GLY A 95 14.03 -4.44 -3.21
C GLY A 95 14.03 -5.87 -2.66
N TRP A 96 14.04 -6.05 -1.34
CA TRP A 96 13.89 -7.36 -0.71
C TRP A 96 12.50 -7.98 -0.99
N VAL A 97 11.43 -7.18 -0.91
CA VAL A 97 10.07 -7.62 -1.27
C VAL A 97 10.02 -8.01 -2.75
N LEU A 98 10.64 -7.23 -3.65
CA LEU A 98 10.75 -7.59 -5.07
C LEU A 98 11.50 -8.92 -5.26
N ALA A 99 12.56 -9.15 -4.48
CA ALA A 99 13.36 -10.36 -4.60
C ALA A 99 12.61 -11.62 -4.14
N THR A 100 11.83 -11.53 -3.07
CA THR A 100 11.21 -12.67 -2.39
C THR A 100 9.73 -12.87 -2.74
N GLY A 101 9.04 -11.83 -3.20
CA GLY A 101 7.59 -11.82 -3.42
C GLY A 101 6.76 -11.89 -2.14
N LYS A 102 7.36 -11.69 -0.96
CA LYS A 102 6.69 -11.81 0.34
C LYS A 102 6.43 -10.43 0.96
N PRO A 103 5.26 -10.19 1.57
CA PRO A 103 5.02 -8.98 2.33
C PRO A 103 5.91 -8.94 3.58
N LEU A 104 6.32 -7.75 3.99
CA LEU A 104 7.16 -7.51 5.15
C LEU A 104 6.60 -6.35 5.99
N LEU A 105 6.45 -6.56 7.30
CA LEU A 105 6.11 -5.52 8.26
C LEU A 105 7.33 -5.29 9.17
N VAL A 106 7.96 -4.14 9.01
CA VAL A 106 9.11 -3.72 9.82
C VAL A 106 8.61 -2.83 10.95
N GLN A 107 8.91 -3.16 12.21
CA GLN A 107 8.46 -2.37 13.36
C GLN A 107 9.24 -1.06 13.51
N ASP A 108 10.54 -1.09 13.22
CA ASP A 108 11.42 0.06 13.23
C ASP A 108 12.39 -0.01 12.04
N ALA A 109 12.20 0.89 11.08
CA ALA A 109 13.00 0.91 9.85
C ALA A 109 14.46 1.36 10.06
N TYR A 110 14.77 2.10 11.13
CA TYR A 110 16.14 2.52 11.42
C TYR A 110 16.98 1.42 12.05
N SER A 111 16.30 0.44 12.66
CA SER A 111 16.92 -0.74 13.25
C SER A 111 16.92 -1.95 12.30
N ASP A 112 16.35 -1.82 11.09
CA ASP A 112 16.33 -2.87 10.06
C ASP A 112 17.70 -2.94 9.34
N PRO A 113 18.33 -4.14 9.25
CA PRO A 113 19.72 -4.31 8.81
C PRO A 113 19.95 -4.15 7.29
#